data_AF-A0A142KXK4-F1
#
_entry.id   AF-A0A142KXK4-F1
#
_cell.length_a   1.000
_cell.length_b   1.000
_cell.length_c   1.000
_cell.angle_alpha   90.00
_cell.angle_beta   90.00
_cell.angle_gamma   90.00
#
_symmetry.space_group_name_H-M   'P 1'
#
loop_
_entity.id
_entity.type
_entity.pdbx_description
1 polymer ?
#
loop_
_entity_poly.entity_id
_entity_poly.type
_entity_poly.pdbx_seq_one_letter_code
_entity_poly.pdbx_strand_id
1 'polypeptide(L)' 'MAGRVDLDGNPIKALTICMIGAGGFIGSHLCEKLMSETQHKVLAVDVYNDKIKHLLEPASLDWTDRIQFHRLN' A
#
# COMPACT_ATOMS: atom_id res chain seq x y z
N MET A 1 -2.93 17.38 14.26
CA MET A 1 -4.01 16.53 13.73
C MET A 1 -4.19 15.35 14.66
N ALA A 2 -5.42 15.02 15.06
CA ALA A 2 -5.67 13.78 15.80
C ALA A 2 -5.39 12.58 14.86
N GLY A 3 -4.62 11.59 15.31
CA GLY A 3 -4.33 10.39 14.51
C GLY A 3 -5.60 9.58 14.23
N ARG A 4 -5.61 8.79 13.14
CA ARG A 4 -6.75 7.89 12.84
C ARG A 4 -6.94 6.90 14.00
N VAL A 5 -8.20 6.70 14.37
CA VAL A 5 -8.65 5.69 15.31
C VAL A 5 -9.48 4.62 14.59
N ASP A 6 -9.53 3.43 15.14
CA ASP A 6 -10.46 2.38 14.70
C ASP A 6 -11.89 2.68 15.16
N LEU A 7 -12.83 1.78 14.86
CA LEU A 7 -14.24 1.95 15.21
C LEU A 7 -14.49 1.86 16.74
N ASP A 8 -13.56 1.27 17.48
CA ASP A 8 -13.61 1.18 18.95
C ASP A 8 -12.97 2.42 19.62
N GLY A 9 -12.44 3.36 18.82
CA GLY A 9 -11.78 4.58 19.29
C GLY A 9 -10.31 4.38 19.67
N ASN A 10 -9.72 3.22 19.43
CA ASN A 10 -8.32 2.96 19.71
C ASN A 10 -7.42 3.52 18.59
N PRO A 11 -6.19 3.97 18.90
CA PRO A 11 -5.24 4.37 17.88
C PRO A 11 -4.89 3.24 16.92
N ILE A 12 -4.96 3.49 15.61
CA ILE A 12 -4.57 2.49 14.60
C ILE A 12 -3.05 2.38 14.56
N LYS A 13 -2.52 1.19 14.86
CA LYS A 13 -1.08 0.90 14.70
C LYS A 13 -0.75 0.70 13.23
N ALA A 14 0.37 1.27 12.78
CA ALA A 14 0.89 0.99 11.44
C ALA A 14 1.30 -0.50 11.33
N LEU A 15 1.07 -1.09 10.16
CA LEU A 15 1.30 -2.50 9.88
C LEU A 15 2.13 -2.62 8.60
N THR A 16 2.87 -3.73 8.48
CA THR A 16 3.43 -4.16 7.21
C THR A 16 2.56 -5.28 6.67
N ILE A 17 1.98 -5.08 5.48
CA ILE A 17 0.98 -5.96 4.88
C ILE A 17 1.61 -6.64 3.66
N CYS A 18 1.69 -7.97 3.68
CA CYS A 18 2.00 -8.75 2.49
C CYS A 18 0.72 -8.92 1.66
N MET A 19 0.70 -8.37 0.45
CA MET A 19 -0.46 -8.42 -0.44
C MET A 19 -0.12 -9.20 -1.69
N ILE A 20 -0.64 -10.44 -1.78
CA ILE A 20 -0.51 -11.27 -2.97
C ILE A 20 -1.65 -10.93 -3.93
N GLY A 21 -1.35 -10.76 -5.22
CA GLY A 21 -2.31 -10.27 -6.20
C GLY A 21 -2.44 -8.74 -6.20
N ALA A 22 -1.41 -8.03 -5.71
CA ALA A 22 -1.41 -6.58 -5.57
C ALA A 22 -1.45 -5.81 -6.89
N GLY A 23 -0.99 -6.42 -7.99
CA GLY A 23 -1.07 -5.87 -9.35
C GLY A 23 -2.40 -6.17 -10.05
N GLY A 24 -3.31 -6.91 -9.41
CA GLY A 24 -4.66 -7.18 -9.88
C GLY A 24 -5.61 -5.98 -9.75
N PHE A 25 -6.86 -6.15 -10.19
CA PHE A 25 -7.87 -5.06 -10.14
C PHE A 25 -8.17 -4.59 -8.71
N ILE A 26 -8.44 -5.51 -7.80
CA ILE A 26 -8.72 -5.19 -6.39
C ILE A 26 -7.43 -4.74 -5.68
N GLY A 27 -6.32 -5.44 -5.95
CA GLY A 27 -5.03 -5.16 -5.34
C GLY A 27 -4.55 -3.73 -5.59
N SER A 28 -4.70 -3.23 -6.83
CA SER A 28 -4.23 -1.89 -7.17
C SER A 28 -5.01 -0.80 -6.42
N HIS A 29 -6.34 -0.87 -6.40
CA HIS A 29 -7.15 0.10 -5.67
C HIS A 29 -6.96 0.01 -4.14
N LEU A 30 -6.72 -1.19 -3.60
CA LEU A 30 -6.39 -1.32 -2.19
C LEU A 30 -5.04 -0.67 -1.88
N CYS A 31 -4.03 -0.83 -2.74
CA CYS A 31 -2.75 -0.14 -2.60
C CYS A 31 -2.93 1.39 -2.61
N GLU A 32 -3.73 1.94 -3.54
CA GLU A 32 -4.02 3.37 -3.61
C GLU A 32 -4.64 3.90 -2.30
N LYS A 33 -5.63 3.18 -1.74
CA LYS A 33 -6.26 3.55 -0.47
C LYS A 33 -5.30 3.49 0.71
N LEU A 34 -4.44 2.48 0.76
CA LEU A 34 -3.42 2.36 1.81
C LEU A 34 -2.39 3.49 1.73
N MET A 35 -1.98 3.87 0.52
CA MET A 35 -1.01 4.96 0.32
C MET A 35 -1.63 6.33 0.60
N SER A 36 -2.86 6.60 0.15
CA SER A 36 -3.48 7.93 0.31
C SER A 36 -4.05 8.18 1.70
N GLU A 37 -4.55 7.15 2.40
CA GLU A 37 -5.35 7.38 3.61
C GLU A 37 -4.76 6.80 4.90
N THR A 38 -3.73 5.96 4.82
CA THR A 38 -3.17 5.26 5.99
C THR A 38 -1.67 5.42 6.10
N GLN A 39 -1.10 4.94 7.21
CA GLN A 39 0.35 4.87 7.44
C GLN A 39 0.88 3.43 7.32
N HIS A 40 0.11 2.52 6.73
CA HIS A 40 0.55 1.14 6.53
C HIS A 40 1.62 1.05 5.43
N LYS A 41 2.43 0.00 5.52
CA LYS A 41 3.40 -0.42 4.50
C LYS A 41 2.86 -1.63 3.75
N VAL A 42 3.15 -1.72 2.45
CA VAL A 42 2.70 -2.79 1.56
C VAL A 42 3.90 -3.45 0.90
N LEU A 43 3.99 -4.78 1.05
CA LEU A 43 4.81 -5.65 0.22
C LEU A 43 3.89 -6.22 -0.87
N ALA A 44 3.89 -5.59 -2.04
CA ALA A 44 3.05 -5.95 -3.17
C ALA A 44 3.68 -7.12 -3.93
N VAL A 45 3.05 -8.30 -3.84
CA VAL A 45 3.52 -9.53 -4.47
C VAL A 45 2.60 -9.89 -5.64
N ASP A 46 3.12 -9.92 -6.85
CA ASP A 46 2.35 -10.30 -8.05
C ASP A 46 3.29 -10.68 -9.20
N VAL A 47 2.76 -11.27 -10.27
CA VAL A 47 3.50 -11.55 -11.52
C VAL A 47 3.71 -10.25 -12.31
N TYR A 48 2.70 -9.37 -12.31
CA TYR A 48 2.66 -8.10 -13.06
C TYR A 48 2.44 -6.90 -12.13
N ASN A 49 2.97 -5.73 -12.50
CA ASN A 49 2.82 -4.50 -11.72
C ASN A 49 2.22 -3.33 -12.52
N ASP A 50 1.73 -3.56 -13.73
CA ASP A 50 1.28 -2.52 -14.65
C ASP A 50 0.23 -1.59 -14.00
N LYS A 51 -0.65 -2.15 -13.17
CA LYS A 51 -1.72 -1.40 -12.48
C LYS A 51 -1.26 -0.61 -11.26
N ILE A 52 -0.10 -0.93 -10.69
CA ILE A 52 0.46 -0.22 -9.53
C ILE A 52 1.75 0.53 -9.87
N LYS A 53 2.18 0.54 -11.13
CA LYS A 53 3.43 1.18 -11.55
C LYS A 53 3.51 2.67 -11.14
N HIS A 54 2.38 3.37 -11.20
CA HIS A 54 2.25 4.77 -10.80
C HIS A 54 2.44 4.99 -9.28
N LEU A 55 2.32 3.95 -8.45
CA LEU A 55 2.61 4.01 -7.02
C LEU A 55 4.10 3.76 -6.72
N LEU A 56 4.88 3.30 -7.70
CA LEU A 56 6.27 2.87 -7.56
C LEU A 56 7.30 3.87 -8.14
N GLU A 57 6.90 4.82 -8.99
CA GLU A 57 7.78 5.76 -9.72
C GLU A 57 7.27 7.22 -9.63
N PRO A 58 8.11 8.29 -9.54
CA PRO A 58 9.43 8.44 -8.91
C PRO A 58 9.35 9.10 -7.50
N ALA A 59 10.51 9.20 -6.84
CA ALA A 59 10.79 9.51 -5.42
C ALA A 59 10.15 10.76 -4.75
N SER A 60 9.33 11.53 -5.45
CA SER A 60 8.60 12.68 -4.90
C SER A 60 7.25 12.31 -4.30
N LEU A 61 6.90 11.02 -4.24
CA LEU A 61 5.67 10.55 -3.62
C LEU A 61 5.87 10.40 -2.10
N ASP A 62 4.93 10.92 -1.32
CA ASP A 62 4.90 10.86 0.16
C ASP A 62 4.93 9.43 0.74
N TRP A 63 4.88 8.42 -0.12
CA TRP A 63 4.81 7.01 0.21
C TRP A 63 5.92 6.16 -0.43
N THR A 64 6.99 6.78 -0.93
CA THR A 64 8.13 6.09 -1.59
C THR A 64 8.68 4.92 -0.74
N ASP A 65 8.72 5.06 0.60
CA ASP A 65 9.21 4.01 1.52
C ASP A 65 8.10 3.09 2.08
N ARG A 66 6.86 3.24 1.61
CA ARG A 66 5.69 2.50 2.13
C ARG A 66 5.16 1.44 1.18
N ILE A 67 5.57 1.39 -0.07
CA ILE A 67 5.18 0.34 -1.01
C ILE A 67 6.39 -0.21 -1.76
N GLN A 68 6.51 -1.52 -1.78
CA GLN A 68 7.57 -2.23 -2.50
C GLN A 68 6.94 -3.34 -3.34
N PHE A 69 7.43 -3.52 -4.56
CA PHE A 69 6.96 -4.59 -5.45
C PHE A 69 7.95 -5.76 -5.47
N HIS A 70 7.43 -6.96 -5.25
CA HIS A 70 8.15 -8.22 -5.36
C HIS A 70 7.48 -9.06 -6.44
N ARG A 71 8.19 -9.28 -7.56
CA ARG A 71 7.68 -10.15 -8.61
C ARG A 71 7.69 -11.60 -8.16
N LEU A 72 6.55 -12.28 -8.29
CA LEU A 72 6.44 -13.72 -8.12
C LEU A 72 6.70 -14.40 -9.48
N ASN A 73 7.76 -15.23 -9.52
CA ASN A 73 8.15 -16.05 -10.67
C ASN A 73 7.90 -17.52 -10.35
#